data_AF-A0A1F9VBJ2-F1
#
_entry.id   AF-A0A1F9VBJ2-F1
#
_cell.length_a   1.000
_cell.length_b   1.000
_cell.length_c   1.000
_cell.angle_alpha   90.00
_cell.angle_beta   90.00
_cell.angle_gamma   90.00
#
_symmetry.space_group_name_H-M   'P 1'
#
loop_
_entity.id
_entity.type
_entity.pdbx_description
1 polymer ?
#
loop_
_entity_poly.entity_id
_entity_poly.type
_entity_poly.pdbx_seq_one_letter_code
_entity_poly.pdbx_strand_id
1 'polypeptide(L)' 'MDEPTEAGAVARGGRPPKTVAITVNLPVADHDNLAKAGMKRMRQTGEDVPRDRLISEAIQHYAKSLSAGE' A
#
# COMPACT_ATOMS: atom_id res chain seq x y z
N MET A 1 11.83 21.09 33.66
CA MET A 1 12.22 21.61 32.33
C MET A 1 11.93 20.45 31.42
N ASP A 2 10.67 20.41 31.00
CA ASP A 2 10.04 19.21 30.46
C ASP A 2 10.01 19.33 28.94
N GLU A 3 10.54 18.30 28.28
CA GLU A 3 10.54 18.10 26.85
C GLU A 3 9.12 18.25 26.26
N PRO A 4 8.95 18.89 25.09
CA PRO A 4 7.68 18.84 24.40
C PRO A 4 7.50 17.47 23.74
N THR A 5 6.64 16.64 24.36
CA THR A 5 6.18 15.35 23.83
C THR A 5 5.66 15.51 22.39
N GLU A 6 6.32 14.82 21.46
CA GLU A 6 5.98 14.67 20.04
C GLU A 6 4.70 13.83 19.83
N ALA A 7 3.62 14.16 20.53
CA ALA A 7 2.34 13.43 20.50
C ALA A 7 1.21 14.33 19.94
N GLY A 8 1.52 15.14 18.93
CA GLY A 8 0.61 16.19 18.42
C GLY A 8 0.17 16.09 16.96
N ALA A 9 0.57 15.05 16.21
CA ALA A 9 0.30 14.97 14.77
C ALA A 9 -0.61 13.80 14.34
N VAL A 10 -1.39 13.21 15.25
CA VAL A 10 -2.44 12.24 14.88
C VAL A 10 -3.70 13.01 14.48
N ALA A 11 -3.58 13.83 13.44
CA ALA A 11 -4.73 14.39 12.75
C ALA A 11 -5.39 13.27 11.93
N ARG A 12 -6.70 13.15 12.08
CA ARG A 12 -7.62 12.24 11.35
C ARG A 12 -7.15 11.96 9.91
N GLY A 13 -6.67 10.75 9.65
CA GLY A 13 -6.20 10.30 8.32
C GLY A 13 -4.68 10.31 8.11
N GLY A 14 -3.88 10.50 9.16
CA GLY A 14 -2.43 10.40 9.09
C GLY A 14 -1.97 8.99 8.69
N ARG A 15 -1.17 8.91 7.63
CA ARG A 15 -0.47 7.69 7.20
C ARG A 15 0.25 7.09 8.41
N PRO A 16 0.22 5.75 8.61
CA PRO A 16 0.83 5.12 9.77
C PRO A 16 2.31 5.49 9.88
N PRO A 17 2.84 5.60 11.11
CA PRO A 17 4.25 5.90 11.32
C PRO A 17 5.09 4.86 10.57
N LYS A 18 6.03 5.33 9.74
CA LYS A 18 6.85 4.57 8.77
C LYS A 18 6.24 4.35 7.37
N THR A 19 5.25 5.13 6.95
CA THR A 19 4.78 5.08 5.56
C THR A 19 5.76 5.76 4.62
N VAL A 20 6.32 5.02 3.67
CA VAL A 20 7.17 5.55 2.60
C VAL A 20 6.31 5.94 1.40
N ALA A 21 6.50 7.15 0.88
CA ALA A 21 5.91 7.57 -0.39
C ALA A 21 6.90 7.27 -1.52
N ILE A 22 6.45 6.56 -2.55
CA ILE A 22 7.24 6.30 -3.76
C ILE A 22 6.42 6.68 -4.99
N THR A 23 7.12 7.16 -6.02
CA THR A 23 6.54 7.39 -7.34
C THR A 23 7.17 6.39 -8.30
N VAL A 24 6.32 5.66 -9.01
CA VAL A 24 6.75 4.65 -9.98
C VAL A 24 6.09 4.93 -11.32
N ASN A 25 6.87 4.85 -12.39
CA ASN A 25 6.35 4.92 -13.74
C ASN A 25 5.93 3.50 -14.14
N LEU A 26 4.62 3.31 -14.35
CA LEU A 26 4.08 2.05 -14.83
C LEU A 26 3.63 2.19 -16.28
N PRO A 27 3.89 1.18 -17.14
CA PRO A 27 3.24 1.08 -18.44
C PRO A 27 1.72 1.14 -18.33
N VAL A 28 1.05 1.65 -19.36
CA VAL A 28 -0.42 1.74 -19.42
C VAL A 28 -1.08 0.37 -19.24
N ALA A 29 -0.47 -0.69 -19.77
CA ALA A 29 -0.96 -2.06 -19.61
C ALA A 29 -0.99 -2.50 -18.13
N ASP A 30 0.00 -2.10 -17.33
CA ASP A 30 0.06 -2.45 -15.91
C ASP A 30 -0.94 -1.64 -15.07
N HIS A 31 -1.25 -0.41 -15.49
CA HIS A 31 -2.37 0.34 -14.90
C HIS A 31 -3.71 -0.37 -15.11
N ASP A 32 -3.96 -0.90 -16.31
CA ASP A 32 -5.19 -1.64 -16.62
C ASP A 32 -5.27 -2.97 -15.85
N ASN A 33 -4.14 -3.69 -15.76
CA ASN A 33 -4.04 -4.91 -14.96
C ASN A 33 -4.37 -4.66 -13.48
N LEU A 34 -3.93 -3.54 -12.92
CA LEU A 34 -4.20 -3.18 -11.54
C LEU A 34 -5.69 -2.88 -11.30
N ALA A 35 -6.35 -2.20 -12.23
CA ALA A 35 -7.80 -1.96 -12.18
C ALA A 35 -8.58 -3.29 -12.24
N LYS A 36 -8.18 -4.18 -13.16
CA LYS A 36 -8.76 -5.54 -13.27
C LYS A 36 -8.55 -6.37 -12.00
N ALA A 37 -7.40 -6.26 -11.35
CA ALA A 37 -7.12 -6.93 -10.08
C ALA A 37 -8.04 -6.43 -8.96
N GLY A 38 -8.25 -5.12 -8.86
CA GLY A 38 -9.21 -4.52 -7.91
C GLY A 38 -10.63 -5.02 -8.14
N MET A 39 -11.12 -4.96 -9.39
CA MET A 39 -12.45 -5.48 -9.75
C MET A 39 -12.60 -6.98 -9.45
N LYS A 40 -11.58 -7.78 -9.75
CA LYS A 40 -11.58 -9.22 -9.45
C LYS A 40 -11.71 -9.47 -7.95
N ARG A 41 -10.98 -8.72 -7.13
CA ARG A 41 -11.02 -8.86 -5.67
C ARG A 41 -12.38 -8.46 -5.09
N MET A 42 -12.95 -7.38 -5.58
CA MET A 42 -14.32 -6.98 -5.23
C MET A 42 -15.33 -8.08 -5.57
N ARG A 43 -15.24 -8.68 -6.75
CA ARG A 43 -16.11 -9.81 -7.13
C ARG A 43 -15.94 -11.04 -6.25
N GLN A 44 -14.72 -11.32 -5.78
CA GLN A 44 -14.41 -12.53 -5.01
C GLN A 44 -14.71 -12.38 -3.51
N THR A 45 -14.48 -11.20 -2.96
CA THR A 45 -14.51 -10.97 -1.50
C THR A 45 -15.56 -9.97 -1.06
N GLY A 46 -16.16 -9.23 -2.00
CA GLY A 46 -17.01 -8.08 -1.70
C GLY A 46 -16.23 -6.84 -1.23
N GLU A 47 -14.92 -6.93 -1.03
CA GLU A 47 -14.09 -5.81 -0.58
C GLU A 47 -13.67 -4.95 -1.78
N ASP A 48 -14.03 -3.66 -1.75
CA ASP A 48 -13.45 -2.66 -2.65
C ASP A 48 -12.06 -2.27 -2.12
N VAL A 49 -11.03 -2.65 -2.86
CA VAL A 49 -9.64 -2.48 -2.43
C VAL A 49 -9.01 -1.31 -3.18
N PRO A 50 -8.54 -0.27 -2.46
CA PRO A 50 -7.92 0.87 -3.11
C PRO A 50 -6.60 0.49 -3.77
N ARG A 51 -6.27 1.23 -4.83
CA ARG A 51 -5.06 1.02 -5.65
C ARG A 51 -3.79 0.92 -4.81
N ASP A 52 -3.60 1.83 -3.86
CA ASP A 52 -2.42 1.86 -2.98
C ASP A 52 -2.26 0.58 -2.15
N ARG A 53 -3.37 -0.03 -1.73
CA ARG A 53 -3.35 -1.28 -0.96
C ARG A 53 -2.96 -2.46 -1.85
N LEU A 54 -3.51 -2.54 -3.06
CA LEU A 54 -3.12 -3.56 -4.04
C LEU A 54 -1.62 -3.51 -4.37
N ILE A 55 -1.07 -2.29 -4.57
CA ILE A 55 0.36 -2.10 -4.81
C ILE A 55 1.18 -2.52 -3.59
N SER A 56 0.76 -2.09 -2.40
CA SER A 56 1.45 -2.44 -1.15
C SER A 56 1.49 -3.95 -0.91
N GLU A 57 0.37 -4.65 -1.15
CA GLU A 57 0.31 -6.12 -1.04
C GLU A 57 1.22 -6.80 -2.07
N ALA A 58 1.26 -6.32 -3.31
CA ALA A 58 2.14 -6.86 -4.35
C ALA A 58 3.61 -6.72 -3.96
N ILE A 59 4.02 -5.54 -3.45
CA ILE A 59 5.39 -5.31 -2.96
C ILE A 59 5.70 -6.24 -1.78
N GLN A 60 4.78 -6.40 -0.83
CA GLN A 60 4.98 -7.30 0.31
C GLN A 60 5.09 -8.76 -0.12
N HIS A 61 4.26 -9.22 -1.06
CA HIS A 61 4.36 -10.56 -1.62
C HIS A 61 5.70 -10.80 -2.31
N TYR A 62 6.15 -9.84 -3.11
CA TYR A 62 7.45 -9.92 -3.77
C TYR A 62 8.60 -9.94 -2.76
N ALA A 63 8.62 -9.04 -1.79
CA ALA A 63 9.62 -9.00 -0.74
C ALA A 63 9.68 -10.32 0.05
N LYS A 64 8.53 -10.89 0.42
CA LYS A 64 8.46 -12.21 1.08
C LYS A 64 9.01 -13.32 0.19
N SER A 65 8.75 -13.28 -1.12
CA SER A 65 9.28 -14.29 -2.04
C SER A 65 10.80 -14.23 -2.19
N LEU A 66 11.40 -13.03 -2.06
CA LEU A 66 12.85 -12.86 -2.04
C LEU A 66 13.45 -13.42 -0.76
N SER A 67 12.88 -13.08 0.41
CA SER A 67 13.39 -13.55 1.71
C SER A 67 13.18 -15.04 1.97
N ALA A 68 12.27 -15.70 1.26
CA ALA A 68 12.07 -17.15 1.35
C ALA A 68 12.98 -17.95 0.40
N GLY A 69 13.72 -17.26 -0.48
CA GLY A 69 14.68 -17.85 -1.41
C GLY A 69 16.13 -17.81 -0.92
N GLU A 70 16.37 -17.22 0.26
CA GLU A 70 17.65 -17.24 1.01
C GLU A 70 17.59 -18.33 2.10
#